data_AF-M6JS08-F1
#
_entry.id   AF-M6JS08-F1
#
_cell.length_a   1.000
_cell.length_b   1.000
_cell.length_c   1.000
_cell.angle_alpha   90.00
_cell.angle_beta   90.00
_cell.angle_gamma   90.00
#
_symmetry.space_group_name_H-M   'P 1'
#
loop_
_entity.id
_entity.type
_entity.pdbx_description
1 polymer ?
#
loop_
_entity_poly.entity_id
_entity_poly.type
_entity_poly.pdbx_seq_one_letter_code
_entity_poly.pdbx_strand_id
1 'polypeptide(L)'
;MKKQIREIGKIQAQRMEQAMVTGRRWKTEEWEMLIAKHPLMTHIAKTILWWVCFPDREKSVEVFRLTEERDYADVHDNSLNLQGGSYVGIVHPLLLLSEEKKSWGQLFTDYEIVSPFSQLGRPVYVLSEEDKSKREIPGFTKQKVKAEQLVFGLEKMGWSRGAAGDGGGIDEHSKQFEIDDVTAVIRYDGDDLSYGNIGGQNLDLEGAYFVKGLREPSFYEDKETKLSLQEINPLAFSETLHGLIQVSGFSYPSSNENSLQEAREVLLKSLLTSEKKAEVFDEVDYTEIYNGFSAAWKKLLSDSHQITKSKNHKNIPKITKLDIGSSDKITSLQELKHFTKLEDLEIDGPVKDASVLEELKNLKKITLSEWNVKDLVVLNSCAGLEEINLEYIQGFESDFDYSGLLKDSKAKIRLNLNGIKFERFPIAVTCFPSVTSLSMENCNLAEIPESIGNLKRLTDLNLGKNKLSALPAGIGK
;
A
#
# COMPACT_ATOMS: atom_id res chain seq x y z
N MET A 1 -17.59 -8.01 -19.21
CA MET A 1 -18.08 -8.55 -17.93
C MET A 1 -17.58 -9.96 -17.62
N LYS A 2 -18.03 -11.05 -18.28
CA LYS A 2 -17.58 -12.44 -17.95
C LYS A 2 -16.05 -12.65 -17.98
N LYS A 3 -15.36 -12.11 -18.99
CA LYS A 3 -13.88 -12.18 -19.10
C LYS A 3 -13.18 -11.44 -17.95
N GLN A 4 -13.68 -10.27 -17.55
CA GLN A 4 -13.12 -9.47 -16.46
C GLN A 4 -13.27 -10.17 -15.10
N ILE A 5 -14.45 -10.76 -14.82
CA ILE A 5 -14.70 -11.51 -13.59
C ILE A 5 -13.76 -12.72 -13.49
N ARG A 6 -13.51 -13.42 -14.60
CA ARG A 6 -12.56 -14.54 -14.63
C ARG A 6 -11.12 -14.12 -14.33
N GLU A 7 -10.67 -12.99 -14.88
CA GLU A 7 -9.33 -12.46 -14.60
C GLU A 7 -9.20 -11.99 -13.15
N ILE A 8 -10.22 -11.32 -12.60
CA ILE A 8 -10.27 -10.96 -11.18
C ILE A 8 -10.18 -12.22 -10.31
N GLY A 9 -10.95 -13.27 -10.63
CA GLY A 9 -10.92 -14.53 -9.89
C GLY A 9 -9.53 -15.18 -9.85
N LYS A 10 -8.78 -15.16 -10.97
CA LYS A 10 -7.39 -15.65 -11.00
C LYS A 10 -6.47 -14.86 -10.09
N ILE A 11 -6.57 -13.52 -10.13
CA ILE A 11 -5.76 -12.64 -9.29
C ILE A 11 -6.05 -12.91 -7.81
N GLN A 12 -7.34 -13.02 -7.45
CA GLN A 12 -7.74 -13.29 -6.07
C GLN A 12 -7.32 -14.69 -5.61
N ALA A 13 -7.37 -15.70 -6.48
CA ALA A 13 -6.84 -17.03 -6.17
C ALA A 13 -5.33 -17.00 -5.90
N GLN A 14 -4.55 -16.28 -6.71
CA GLN A 14 -3.12 -16.11 -6.49
C GLN A 14 -2.84 -15.36 -5.17
N ARG A 15 -3.64 -14.34 -4.84
CA ARG A 15 -3.56 -13.65 -3.54
C ARG A 15 -3.85 -14.59 -2.37
N MET A 16 -4.82 -15.49 -2.50
CA MET A 16 -5.12 -16.51 -1.48
C MET A 16 -4.00 -17.54 -1.35
N GLU A 17 -3.39 -17.96 -2.45
CA GLU A 17 -2.19 -18.80 -2.40
C GLU A 17 -1.05 -18.08 -1.68
N GLN A 18 -0.80 -16.80 -2.00
CA GLN A 18 0.22 -16.02 -1.31
C GLN A 18 -0.05 -15.88 0.19
N ALA A 19 -1.30 -15.63 0.58
CA ALA A 19 -1.69 -15.58 1.99
C ALA A 19 -1.44 -16.91 2.72
N MET A 20 -1.67 -18.05 2.07
CA MET A 20 -1.34 -19.37 2.64
C MET A 20 0.17 -19.52 2.85
N VAL A 21 0.98 -19.20 1.83
CA VAL A 21 2.43 -19.46 1.85
C VAL A 21 3.24 -18.42 2.63
N THR A 22 2.70 -17.24 2.92
CA THR A 22 3.35 -16.26 3.82
C THR A 22 2.83 -16.35 5.26
N GLY A 23 1.81 -17.18 5.50
CA GLY A 23 1.19 -17.36 6.82
C GLY A 23 0.32 -16.18 7.26
N ARG A 24 -0.28 -15.46 6.30
CA ARG A 24 -1.19 -14.35 6.58
C ARG A 24 -2.42 -14.83 7.34
N ARG A 25 -2.81 -14.07 8.34
CA ARG A 25 -3.99 -14.31 9.19
C ARG A 25 -4.84 -13.05 9.30
N TRP A 26 -6.13 -13.24 9.48
CA TRP A 26 -7.14 -12.20 9.61
C TRP A 26 -7.81 -12.33 10.98
N LYS A 27 -8.25 -11.24 11.60
CA LYS A 27 -9.18 -11.35 12.71
C LYS A 27 -10.46 -11.98 12.19
N THR A 28 -11.11 -12.79 13.02
CA THR A 28 -12.25 -13.60 12.60
C THR A 28 -13.39 -12.75 12.02
N GLU A 29 -13.74 -11.63 12.66
CA GLU A 29 -14.82 -10.74 12.22
C GLU A 29 -14.50 -10.11 10.86
N GLU A 30 -13.23 -9.78 10.66
CA GLU A 30 -12.76 -9.09 9.47
C GLU A 30 -12.64 -10.05 8.29
N TRP A 31 -12.21 -11.28 8.55
CA TRP A 31 -12.30 -12.39 7.59
C TRP A 31 -13.75 -12.66 7.18
N GLU A 32 -14.68 -12.71 8.14
CA GLU A 32 -16.09 -12.93 7.83
C GLU A 32 -16.62 -11.83 6.90
N MET A 33 -16.32 -10.57 7.20
CA MET A 33 -16.80 -9.41 6.44
C MET A 33 -16.18 -9.33 5.04
N LEU A 34 -14.86 -9.47 4.94
CA LEU A 34 -14.11 -9.18 3.71
C LEU A 34 -13.98 -10.39 2.77
N ILE A 35 -14.12 -11.61 3.31
CA ILE A 35 -13.91 -12.85 2.55
C ILE A 35 -15.18 -13.70 2.54
N ALA A 36 -15.65 -14.17 3.69
CA ALA A 36 -16.74 -15.15 3.73
C ALA A 36 -18.09 -14.60 3.24
N LYS A 37 -18.42 -13.36 3.64
CA LYS A 37 -19.68 -12.66 3.31
C LYS A 37 -19.54 -11.78 2.05
N HIS A 38 -18.34 -11.61 1.52
CA HIS A 38 -18.09 -10.76 0.36
C HIS A 38 -18.61 -11.42 -0.95
N PRO A 39 -19.34 -10.70 -1.82
CA PRO A 39 -20.02 -11.28 -2.99
C PRO A 39 -19.13 -12.05 -3.98
N LEU A 40 -17.89 -11.61 -4.19
CA LEU A 40 -16.93 -12.30 -5.08
C LEU A 40 -16.04 -13.30 -4.33
N MET A 41 -15.38 -12.86 -3.24
CA MET A 41 -14.43 -13.69 -2.48
C MET A 41 -15.05 -14.94 -1.86
N THR A 42 -16.33 -14.93 -1.50
CA THR A 42 -17.03 -16.11 -0.95
C THR A 42 -16.91 -17.33 -1.86
N HIS A 43 -16.89 -17.14 -3.17
CA HIS A 43 -16.77 -18.24 -4.15
C HIS A 43 -15.38 -18.89 -4.14
N ILE A 44 -14.33 -18.13 -3.84
CA ILE A 44 -12.98 -18.68 -3.67
C ILE A 44 -12.84 -19.27 -2.27
N ALA A 45 -13.44 -18.64 -1.25
CA ALA A 45 -13.37 -19.10 0.12
C ALA A 45 -14.01 -20.49 0.33
N LYS A 46 -15.06 -20.81 -0.43
CA LYS A 46 -15.69 -22.15 -0.44
C LYS A 46 -14.80 -23.25 -1.02
N THR A 47 -13.78 -22.90 -1.81
CA THR A 47 -12.95 -23.88 -2.52
C THR A 47 -11.59 -24.12 -1.86
N ILE A 48 -11.37 -23.58 -0.68
CA ILE A 48 -10.14 -23.72 0.10
C ILE A 48 -10.44 -23.99 1.58
N LEU A 49 -9.50 -24.62 2.26
CA LEU A 49 -9.57 -24.89 3.70
C LEU A 49 -9.05 -23.73 4.54
N TRP A 50 -9.73 -23.50 5.65
CA TRP A 50 -9.43 -22.45 6.62
C TRP A 50 -9.14 -23.05 7.99
N TRP A 51 -8.33 -22.37 8.78
CA TRP A 51 -8.19 -22.65 10.21
C TRP A 51 -8.64 -21.43 11.01
N VAL A 52 -9.15 -21.67 12.22
CA VAL A 52 -9.49 -20.64 13.20
C VAL A 52 -8.79 -20.94 14.51
N CYS A 53 -8.29 -19.90 15.16
CA CYS A 53 -7.61 -19.96 16.45
C CYS A 53 -8.55 -19.54 17.58
N PHE A 54 -8.68 -20.39 18.60
CA PHE A 54 -9.40 -20.15 19.85
C PHE A 54 -8.43 -20.30 21.03
N PRO A 55 -7.77 -19.22 21.49
CA PRO A 55 -6.75 -19.28 22.54
C PRO A 55 -7.23 -19.95 23.84
N ASP A 56 -8.52 -19.81 24.15
CA ASP A 56 -9.11 -20.29 25.41
C ASP A 56 -9.74 -21.70 25.32
N ARG A 57 -9.67 -22.38 24.15
CA ARG A 57 -10.19 -23.74 23.97
C ARG A 57 -9.09 -24.79 24.07
N GLU A 58 -9.46 -25.99 24.54
CA GLU A 58 -8.59 -27.17 24.59
C GLU A 58 -7.99 -27.50 23.22
N LYS A 59 -8.82 -27.47 22.17
CA LYS A 59 -8.36 -27.50 20.78
C LYS A 59 -8.24 -26.06 20.27
N SER A 60 -7.07 -25.48 20.44
CA SER A 60 -6.87 -24.05 20.20
C SER A 60 -6.79 -23.68 18.71
N VAL A 61 -6.63 -24.64 17.80
CA VAL A 61 -6.72 -24.43 16.35
C VAL A 61 -7.65 -25.48 15.74
N GLU A 62 -8.68 -25.02 15.05
CA GLU A 62 -9.67 -25.87 14.40
C GLU A 62 -9.67 -25.59 12.88
N VAL A 63 -9.83 -26.65 12.07
CA VAL A 63 -9.84 -26.56 10.61
C VAL A 63 -11.27 -26.70 10.11
N PHE A 64 -11.65 -25.88 9.14
CA PHE A 64 -13.01 -25.83 8.62
C PHE A 64 -13.06 -25.44 7.13
N ARG A 65 -14.23 -25.67 6.53
CA ARG A 65 -14.62 -25.16 5.20
C ARG A 65 -15.81 -24.21 5.31
N LEU A 66 -15.93 -23.31 4.35
CA LEU A 66 -17.16 -22.55 4.11
C LEU A 66 -18.07 -23.38 3.20
N THR A 67 -19.29 -23.72 3.65
CA THR A 67 -20.23 -24.53 2.87
C THR A 67 -20.95 -23.72 1.79
N GLU A 68 -21.74 -24.38 0.95
CA GLU A 68 -22.52 -23.68 -0.08
C GLU A 68 -23.58 -22.75 0.54
N GLU A 69 -24.14 -23.15 1.67
CA GLU A 69 -25.10 -22.43 2.50
C GLU A 69 -24.46 -21.26 3.27
N ARG A 70 -23.12 -21.10 3.17
CA ARG A 70 -22.30 -20.12 3.89
C ARG A 70 -22.23 -20.37 5.40
N ASP A 71 -22.39 -21.62 5.81
CA ASP A 71 -22.09 -22.08 7.16
C ASP A 71 -20.62 -22.55 7.24
N TYR A 72 -20.15 -22.80 8.46
CA TYR A 72 -18.81 -23.33 8.70
C TYR A 72 -18.92 -24.77 9.16
N ALA A 73 -18.13 -25.66 8.56
CA ALA A 73 -18.17 -27.09 8.86
C ALA A 73 -16.78 -27.68 9.05
N ASP A 74 -16.66 -28.62 9.98
CA ASP A 74 -15.45 -29.44 10.16
C ASP A 74 -15.36 -30.56 9.09
N VAL A 75 -14.38 -31.45 9.25
CA VAL A 75 -14.13 -32.57 8.31
C VAL A 75 -15.25 -33.63 8.32
N HIS A 76 -16.15 -33.59 9.31
CA HIS A 76 -17.26 -34.52 9.49
C HIS A 76 -18.61 -33.86 9.19
N ASP A 77 -18.61 -32.68 8.55
CA ASP A 77 -19.78 -31.85 8.29
C ASP A 77 -20.53 -31.38 9.56
N ASN A 78 -19.89 -31.41 10.72
CA ASN A 78 -20.46 -30.79 11.91
C ASN A 78 -20.32 -29.27 11.83
N SER A 79 -21.38 -28.56 12.22
CA SER A 79 -21.35 -27.09 12.28
C SER A 79 -20.29 -26.60 13.26
N LEU A 80 -19.46 -25.65 12.81
CA LEU A 80 -18.46 -24.97 13.60
C LEU A 80 -18.91 -23.54 13.90
N ASN A 81 -18.88 -23.14 15.17
CA ASN A 81 -19.14 -21.75 15.56
C ASN A 81 -17.81 -20.98 15.70
N LEU A 82 -17.62 -19.96 14.86
CA LEU A 82 -16.46 -19.08 14.86
C LEU A 82 -16.47 -18.02 15.99
N GLN A 83 -17.59 -17.87 16.71
CA GLN A 83 -17.70 -16.91 17.81
C GLN A 83 -16.64 -17.17 18.89
N GLY A 84 -15.89 -16.12 19.25
CA GLY A 84 -14.75 -16.19 20.17
C GLY A 84 -13.43 -16.61 19.51
N GLY A 85 -13.42 -16.86 18.19
CA GLY A 85 -12.20 -17.08 17.43
C GLY A 85 -11.41 -15.79 17.31
N SER A 86 -10.10 -15.83 17.58
CA SER A 86 -9.25 -14.65 17.49
C SER A 86 -8.79 -14.37 16.05
N TYR A 87 -8.32 -15.40 15.36
CA TYR A 87 -7.78 -15.28 14.02
C TYR A 87 -8.20 -16.44 13.12
N VAL A 88 -8.37 -16.15 11.83
CA VAL A 88 -8.61 -17.11 10.75
C VAL A 88 -7.45 -17.01 9.75
N GLY A 89 -7.05 -18.14 9.18
CA GLY A 89 -6.07 -18.18 8.09
C GLY A 89 -6.33 -19.35 7.15
N ILE A 90 -5.58 -19.42 6.06
CA ILE A 90 -5.69 -20.53 5.10
C ILE A 90 -4.85 -21.70 5.60
N VAL A 91 -5.38 -22.91 5.50
CA VAL A 91 -4.66 -24.13 5.90
C VAL A 91 -3.48 -24.36 4.98
N HIS A 92 -2.28 -24.25 5.55
CA HIS A 92 -1.07 -24.80 4.97
C HIS A 92 -1.01 -26.32 5.25
N PRO A 93 -0.55 -27.18 4.32
CA PRO A 93 -0.57 -28.64 4.53
C PRO A 93 0.28 -29.15 5.70
N LEU A 94 1.22 -28.34 6.22
CA LEU A 94 1.94 -28.67 7.46
C LEU A 94 1.02 -28.72 8.69
N LEU A 95 -0.17 -28.11 8.65
CA LEU A 95 -1.12 -28.14 9.76
C LEU A 95 -1.90 -29.46 9.85
N LEU A 96 -1.87 -30.27 8.80
CA LEU A 96 -2.64 -31.50 8.69
C LEU A 96 -1.72 -32.72 8.70
N LEU A 97 -2.06 -33.71 9.52
CA LEU A 97 -1.48 -35.04 9.44
C LEU A 97 -2.01 -35.78 8.20
N SER A 98 -1.35 -36.88 7.84
CA SER A 98 -1.68 -37.68 6.65
C SER A 98 -3.14 -38.15 6.63
N GLU A 99 -3.70 -38.60 7.76
CA GLU A 99 -5.11 -39.01 7.85
C GLU A 99 -6.08 -37.84 7.74
N GLU A 100 -5.74 -36.67 8.30
CA GLU A 100 -6.57 -35.45 8.18
C GLU A 100 -6.57 -34.95 6.73
N LYS A 101 -5.41 -34.93 6.06
CA LYS A 101 -5.30 -34.59 4.63
C LYS A 101 -6.15 -35.50 3.76
N LYS A 102 -6.10 -36.81 4.03
CA LYS A 102 -6.90 -37.80 3.32
C LYS A 102 -8.39 -37.58 3.53
N SER A 103 -8.81 -37.33 4.77
CA SER A 103 -10.22 -37.08 5.10
C SER A 103 -10.75 -35.82 4.42
N TRP A 104 -9.99 -34.72 4.50
CA TRP A 104 -10.33 -33.47 3.79
C TRP A 104 -10.31 -33.62 2.27
N GLY A 105 -9.36 -34.37 1.72
CA GLY A 105 -9.26 -34.66 0.29
C GLY A 105 -10.44 -35.49 -0.22
N GLN A 106 -10.89 -36.47 0.56
CA GLN A 106 -12.10 -37.24 0.28
C GLN A 106 -13.32 -36.33 0.29
N LEU A 107 -13.48 -35.48 1.32
CA LEU A 107 -14.57 -34.53 1.40
C LEU A 107 -14.58 -33.58 0.19
N PHE A 108 -13.43 -33.02 -0.20
CA PHE A 108 -13.35 -32.16 -1.38
C PHE A 108 -13.73 -32.90 -2.67
N THR A 109 -13.42 -34.20 -2.76
CA THR A 109 -13.84 -35.04 -3.88
C THR A 109 -15.35 -35.27 -3.88
N ASP A 110 -15.93 -35.60 -2.72
CA ASP A 110 -17.36 -35.91 -2.56
C ASP A 110 -18.24 -34.70 -2.88
N TYR A 111 -17.79 -33.49 -2.55
CA TYR A 111 -18.47 -32.23 -2.85
C TYR A 111 -18.01 -31.58 -4.17
N GLU A 112 -17.18 -32.27 -4.98
CA GLU A 112 -16.64 -31.76 -6.25
C GLU A 112 -15.92 -30.39 -6.14
N ILE A 113 -15.29 -30.14 -5.00
CA ILE A 113 -14.59 -28.89 -4.70
C ILE A 113 -13.22 -28.90 -5.37
N VAL A 114 -13.01 -27.95 -6.29
CA VAL A 114 -11.71 -27.75 -6.96
C VAL A 114 -11.03 -26.51 -6.42
N SER A 115 -9.95 -26.70 -5.66
CA SER A 115 -9.12 -25.59 -5.19
C SER A 115 -8.43 -24.88 -6.37
N PRO A 116 -8.31 -23.54 -6.31
CA PRO A 116 -7.75 -22.75 -7.40
C PRO A 116 -6.20 -22.76 -7.44
N PHE A 117 -5.57 -23.34 -6.41
CA PHE A 117 -4.14 -23.62 -6.30
C PHE A 117 -3.93 -24.97 -5.59
N SER A 118 -2.72 -25.53 -5.66
CA SER A 118 -2.40 -26.75 -4.92
C SER A 118 -2.37 -26.42 -3.43
N GLN A 119 -3.45 -26.76 -2.72
CA GLN A 119 -3.54 -26.65 -1.27
C GLN A 119 -3.14 -27.99 -0.64
N LEU A 120 -4.07 -28.95 -0.51
CA LEU A 120 -3.84 -30.24 0.17
C LEU A 120 -2.69 -31.07 -0.45
N GLY A 121 -2.53 -31.00 -1.78
CA GLY A 121 -1.50 -31.73 -2.53
C GLY A 121 -0.17 -30.99 -2.64
N ARG A 122 0.00 -29.84 -1.99
CA ARG A 122 1.26 -29.08 -2.06
C ARG A 122 2.36 -29.81 -1.30
N PRO A 123 3.54 -30.04 -1.92
CA PRO A 123 4.68 -30.61 -1.25
C PRO A 123 5.11 -29.77 -0.04
N VAL A 124 5.45 -30.44 1.06
CA VAL A 124 5.97 -29.80 2.26
C VAL A 124 7.34 -30.35 2.59
N TYR A 125 8.18 -29.50 3.15
CA TYR A 125 9.55 -29.84 3.51
C TYR A 125 9.86 -29.38 4.94
N VAL A 126 10.43 -30.28 5.73
CA VAL A 126 10.79 -30.02 7.12
C VAL A 126 12.30 -30.05 7.28
N LEU A 127 12.80 -29.17 8.14
CA LEU A 127 14.21 -29.08 8.51
C LEU A 127 14.74 -30.41 9.06
N SER A 128 15.87 -30.87 8.52
CA SER A 128 16.54 -32.08 9.00
C SER A 128 17.30 -31.83 10.32
N GLU A 129 17.49 -32.86 11.14
CA GLU A 129 18.25 -32.76 12.39
C GLU A 129 19.69 -32.24 12.18
N GLU A 130 20.33 -32.65 11.09
CA GLU A 130 21.70 -32.27 10.74
C GLU A 130 21.84 -30.78 10.37
N ASP A 131 20.73 -30.14 10.02
CA ASP A 131 20.69 -28.77 9.51
C ASP A 131 20.24 -27.74 10.55
N LYS A 132 19.76 -28.16 11.72
CA LYS A 132 19.22 -27.27 12.78
C LYS A 132 20.17 -26.12 13.16
N SER A 133 21.45 -26.44 13.32
CA SER A 133 22.50 -25.48 13.72
C SER A 133 23.07 -24.65 12.56
N LYS A 134 22.70 -24.95 11.32
CA LYS A 134 23.17 -24.22 10.14
C LYS A 134 22.45 -22.87 10.03
N ARG A 135 23.08 -21.94 9.30
CA ARG A 135 22.54 -20.60 9.01
C ARG A 135 22.22 -20.38 7.54
N GLU A 136 22.46 -21.41 6.72
CA GLU A 136 22.16 -21.45 5.30
C GLU A 136 21.58 -22.82 4.98
N ILE A 137 20.66 -22.85 4.01
CA ILE A 137 20.09 -24.08 3.50
C ILE A 137 21.19 -24.84 2.75
N PRO A 138 21.55 -26.06 3.17
CA PRO A 138 22.66 -26.80 2.57
C PRO A 138 22.33 -27.26 1.15
N GLY A 139 23.37 -27.45 0.35
CA GLY A 139 23.25 -28.02 -1.00
C GLY A 139 22.95 -27.01 -2.10
N PHE A 140 22.70 -25.74 -1.75
CA PHE A 140 22.38 -24.68 -2.72
C PHE A 140 23.59 -23.83 -3.12
N THR A 141 24.73 -23.92 -2.43
CA THR A 141 25.95 -23.20 -2.81
C THR A 141 26.66 -23.88 -3.98
N LYS A 142 27.21 -23.08 -4.92
CA LYS A 142 28.00 -23.50 -6.09
C LYS A 142 27.24 -24.30 -7.14
N GLN A 143 25.94 -24.08 -7.25
CA GLN A 143 25.09 -24.78 -8.19
C GLN A 143 24.68 -23.90 -9.37
N LYS A 144 24.61 -24.47 -10.57
CA LYS A 144 24.25 -23.74 -11.79
C LYS A 144 22.78 -23.91 -12.13
N VAL A 145 22.06 -22.79 -12.19
CA VAL A 145 20.64 -22.75 -12.60
C VAL A 145 20.49 -21.83 -13.82
N LYS A 146 19.59 -22.16 -14.75
CA LYS A 146 19.28 -21.28 -15.88
C LYS A 146 18.67 -19.97 -15.38
N ALA A 147 19.18 -18.84 -15.85
CA ALA A 147 18.75 -17.52 -15.38
C ALA A 147 17.24 -17.31 -15.51
N GLU A 148 16.67 -17.63 -16.67
CA GLU A 148 15.23 -17.52 -16.94
C GLU A 148 14.38 -18.43 -16.04
N GLN A 149 14.89 -19.61 -15.68
CA GLN A 149 14.19 -20.56 -14.81
C GLN A 149 14.19 -20.07 -13.36
N LEU A 150 15.34 -19.60 -12.87
CA LEU A 150 15.48 -19.05 -11.52
C LEU A 150 14.60 -17.81 -11.36
N VAL A 151 14.82 -16.81 -12.20
CA VAL A 151 14.23 -15.48 -12.07
C VAL A 151 12.71 -15.54 -12.26
N PHE A 152 12.23 -16.02 -13.41
CA PHE A 152 10.78 -16.02 -13.68
C PHE A 152 10.04 -17.08 -12.86
N GLY A 153 10.72 -18.17 -12.48
CA GLY A 153 10.14 -19.19 -11.60
C GLY A 153 9.88 -18.64 -10.20
N LEU A 154 10.87 -17.98 -9.60
CA LEU A 154 10.74 -17.37 -8.27
C LEU A 154 9.69 -16.25 -8.28
N GLU A 155 9.71 -15.34 -9.27
CA GLU A 155 8.71 -14.26 -9.38
C GLU A 155 7.28 -14.78 -9.50
N LYS A 156 7.07 -15.85 -10.28
CA LYS A 156 5.76 -16.51 -10.39
C LYS A 156 5.27 -17.04 -9.04
N MET A 157 6.19 -17.44 -8.16
CA MET A 157 5.91 -17.92 -6.80
C MET A 157 5.89 -16.80 -5.74
N GLY A 158 5.92 -15.53 -6.16
CA GLY A 158 5.79 -14.37 -5.28
C GLY A 158 7.08 -13.94 -4.59
N TRP A 159 8.24 -14.31 -5.14
CA TRP A 159 9.52 -13.77 -4.70
C TRP A 159 9.79 -12.41 -5.36
N SER A 160 10.36 -11.49 -4.60
CA SER A 160 10.80 -10.19 -5.08
C SER A 160 12.24 -10.26 -5.56
N ARG A 161 12.49 -9.71 -6.74
CA ARG A 161 13.83 -9.55 -7.30
C ARG A 161 14.55 -8.35 -6.67
N GLY A 162 15.86 -8.46 -6.48
CA GLY A 162 16.73 -7.36 -6.07
C GLY A 162 16.79 -6.18 -7.03
N ALA A 163 17.26 -5.05 -6.50
CA ALA A 163 17.57 -3.86 -7.29
C ALA A 163 18.79 -4.11 -8.17
N ALA A 164 18.86 -3.43 -9.31
CA ALA A 164 20.01 -3.49 -10.18
C ALA A 164 21.20 -2.76 -9.52
N GLY A 165 22.35 -3.43 -9.50
CA GLY A 165 23.59 -2.95 -8.97
C GLY A 165 24.35 -1.95 -9.81
N ASP A 166 25.56 -1.63 -9.35
CA ASP A 166 26.58 -0.99 -10.18
C ASP A 166 26.89 -1.91 -11.37
N GLY A 167 26.64 -1.43 -12.60
CA GLY A 167 26.72 -2.24 -13.83
C GLY A 167 25.41 -2.91 -14.26
N GLY A 168 24.33 -2.76 -13.48
CA GLY A 168 22.99 -3.25 -13.84
C GLY A 168 22.70 -4.71 -13.47
N GLY A 169 23.65 -5.38 -12.79
CA GLY A 169 23.57 -6.75 -12.30
C GLY A 169 22.48 -6.97 -11.26
N ILE A 170 21.91 -8.17 -11.19
CA ILE A 170 20.95 -8.57 -10.16
C ILE A 170 21.46 -9.88 -9.55
N ASP A 171 21.59 -9.92 -8.22
CA ASP A 171 22.23 -11.02 -7.48
C ASP A 171 21.36 -11.61 -6.36
N GLU A 172 20.15 -11.08 -6.15
CA GLU A 172 19.27 -11.50 -5.05
C GLU A 172 17.81 -11.70 -5.49
N HIS A 173 17.14 -12.71 -4.90
CA HIS A 173 15.69 -12.76 -4.74
C HIS A 173 15.36 -12.94 -3.27
N SER A 174 14.27 -12.34 -2.80
CA SER A 174 13.82 -12.49 -1.41
C SER A 174 12.31 -12.69 -1.31
N LYS A 175 11.87 -13.33 -0.22
CA LYS A 175 10.46 -13.53 0.10
C LYS A 175 10.22 -13.29 1.58
N GLN A 176 9.23 -12.46 1.87
CA GLN A 176 8.84 -12.06 3.21
C GLN A 176 7.82 -13.05 3.78
N PHE A 177 8.02 -13.47 5.03
CA PHE A 177 7.12 -14.33 5.78
C PHE A 177 6.61 -13.58 7.02
N GLU A 178 5.36 -13.13 6.97
CA GLU A 178 4.72 -12.32 8.01
C GLU A 178 4.59 -13.09 9.33
N ILE A 179 4.41 -14.42 9.26
CA ILE A 179 4.16 -15.27 10.44
C ILE A 179 5.25 -15.15 11.51
N ASP A 180 6.52 -14.95 11.12
CA ASP A 180 7.65 -14.83 12.05
C ASP A 180 8.51 -13.59 11.85
N ASP A 181 8.10 -12.66 10.97
CA ASP A 181 8.84 -11.43 10.67
C ASP A 181 10.28 -11.79 10.25
N VAL A 182 10.35 -12.59 9.19
CA VAL A 182 11.57 -13.16 8.60
C VAL A 182 11.50 -12.99 7.08
N THR A 183 12.64 -12.67 6.47
CA THR A 183 12.81 -12.70 5.02
C THR A 183 13.72 -13.87 4.64
N ALA A 184 13.25 -14.72 3.72
CA ALA A 184 14.11 -15.68 3.03
C ALA A 184 14.84 -14.97 1.88
N VAL A 185 16.09 -15.34 1.66
CA VAL A 185 17.00 -14.71 0.73
C VAL A 185 17.69 -15.78 -0.09
N ILE A 186 17.73 -15.60 -1.41
CA ILE A 186 18.45 -16.43 -2.37
C ILE A 186 19.46 -15.52 -3.08
N ARG A 187 20.74 -15.81 -2.92
CA ARG A 187 21.87 -15.10 -3.56
C ARG A 187 22.46 -15.94 -4.69
N TYR A 188 22.91 -15.26 -5.74
CA TYR A 188 23.50 -15.87 -6.92
C TYR A 188 24.41 -14.88 -7.65
N ASP A 189 25.42 -15.39 -8.35
CA ASP A 189 26.30 -14.59 -9.19
C ASP A 189 25.49 -13.96 -10.34
N GLY A 190 25.35 -12.64 -10.25
CA GLY A 190 24.47 -11.81 -11.06
C GLY A 190 25.20 -10.90 -12.04
N ASP A 191 26.52 -11.02 -12.18
CA ASP A 191 27.36 -10.03 -12.89
C ASP A 191 26.93 -9.80 -14.35
N ASP A 192 26.45 -10.84 -15.02
CA ASP A 192 25.95 -10.77 -16.40
C ASP A 192 24.41 -10.64 -16.50
N LEU A 193 23.70 -10.60 -15.37
CA LEU A 193 22.23 -10.60 -15.33
C LEU A 193 21.69 -9.18 -15.15
N SER A 194 21.06 -8.62 -16.18
CA SER A 194 20.42 -7.29 -16.09
C SER A 194 18.94 -7.34 -16.45
N TYR A 195 18.19 -6.31 -16.04
CA TYR A 195 16.75 -6.21 -16.34
C TYR A 195 16.41 -6.34 -17.84
N GLY A 196 17.33 -5.96 -18.73
CA GLY A 196 17.18 -6.08 -20.18
C GLY A 196 17.73 -7.36 -20.79
N ASN A 197 18.44 -8.19 -20.02
CA ASN A 197 19.11 -9.40 -20.47
C ASN A 197 18.97 -10.52 -19.45
N ILE A 198 17.86 -11.27 -19.53
CA ILE A 198 17.59 -12.46 -18.73
C ILE A 198 17.44 -13.62 -19.69
N GLY A 199 18.48 -14.44 -19.83
CA GLY A 199 18.36 -15.69 -20.56
C GLY A 199 19.64 -16.18 -21.21
N GLY A 200 19.74 -17.50 -21.38
CA GLY A 200 20.85 -18.14 -22.11
C GLY A 200 22.10 -18.39 -21.26
N GLN A 201 22.29 -17.66 -20.17
CA GLN A 201 23.32 -17.89 -19.18
C GLN A 201 22.87 -18.83 -18.04
N ASN A 202 23.85 -19.37 -17.32
CA ASN A 202 23.63 -20.03 -16.04
C ASN A 202 24.11 -19.10 -14.94
N LEU A 203 23.37 -19.05 -13.84
CA LEU A 203 23.73 -18.33 -12.62
C LEU A 203 24.27 -19.33 -11.61
N ASP A 204 25.35 -18.96 -10.94
CA ASP A 204 25.91 -19.74 -9.84
C ASP A 204 25.20 -19.32 -8.54
N LEU A 205 24.40 -20.21 -7.94
CA LEU A 205 23.79 -19.97 -6.65
C LEU A 205 24.87 -19.86 -5.57
N GLU A 206 24.83 -18.77 -4.82
CA GLU A 206 25.81 -18.47 -3.78
C GLU A 206 25.32 -18.86 -2.39
N GLY A 207 24.00 -18.79 -2.16
CA GLY A 207 23.42 -19.19 -0.88
C GLY A 207 21.92 -19.00 -0.80
N ALA A 208 21.30 -19.71 0.14
CA ALA A 208 19.92 -19.49 0.54
C ALA A 208 19.84 -19.46 2.06
N TYR A 209 19.27 -18.40 2.64
CA TYR A 209 19.26 -18.17 4.08
C TYR A 209 18.08 -17.33 4.52
N PHE A 210 17.96 -17.12 5.82
CA PHE A 210 16.91 -16.33 6.45
C PHE A 210 17.51 -15.21 7.29
N VAL A 211 16.85 -14.06 7.29
CA VAL A 211 17.21 -12.91 8.12
C VAL A 211 15.99 -12.40 8.88
N LYS A 212 16.24 -11.73 10.00
CA LYS A 212 15.15 -11.14 10.79
C LYS A 212 14.64 -9.86 10.14
N GLY A 213 13.33 -9.66 10.21
CA GLY A 213 12.66 -8.47 9.68
C GLY A 213 12.08 -8.71 8.30
N LEU A 214 10.94 -8.05 8.00
CA LEU A 214 10.40 -7.93 6.65
C LEU A 214 11.22 -6.92 5.83
N ARG A 215 12.36 -7.36 5.29
CA ARG A 215 13.22 -6.53 4.44
C ARG A 215 12.91 -6.74 2.95
N GLU A 216 13.05 -5.66 2.19
CA GLU A 216 13.13 -5.71 0.73
C GLU A 216 14.53 -6.18 0.29
N PRO A 217 14.67 -6.71 -0.93
CA PRO A 217 15.98 -7.13 -1.40
C PRO A 217 16.95 -5.96 -1.60
N SER A 218 18.21 -6.16 -1.21
CA SER A 218 19.25 -5.11 -1.15
C SER A 218 20.44 -5.45 -2.03
N PHE A 219 20.97 -4.45 -2.75
CA PHE A 219 22.16 -4.61 -3.57
C PHE A 219 23.43 -4.80 -2.72
N TYR A 220 23.52 -4.10 -1.58
CA TYR A 220 24.64 -4.30 -0.67
C TYR A 220 24.40 -5.57 0.14
N GLU A 221 25.37 -6.48 0.13
CA GLU A 221 25.53 -7.50 1.17
C GLU A 221 25.86 -6.77 2.47
N ASP A 222 24.86 -6.11 3.06
CA ASP A 222 24.97 -5.62 4.42
C ASP A 222 25.33 -6.82 5.30
N LYS A 223 26.02 -6.58 6.41
CA LYS A 223 26.37 -7.61 7.42
C LYS A 223 25.12 -8.14 8.11
N GLU A 224 24.24 -8.77 7.35
CA GLU A 224 22.98 -9.30 7.80
C GLU A 224 23.26 -10.50 8.67
N THR A 225 22.68 -10.49 9.86
CA THR A 225 22.84 -11.62 10.78
C THR A 225 21.92 -12.74 10.30
N LYS A 226 22.49 -13.69 9.57
CA LYS A 226 21.82 -14.94 9.17
C LYS A 226 21.30 -15.65 10.42
N LEU A 227 20.01 -15.96 10.42
CA LEU A 227 19.34 -16.71 11.47
C LEU A 227 19.73 -18.19 11.42
N SER A 228 19.69 -18.87 12.57
CA SER A 228 19.82 -20.32 12.59
C SER A 228 18.55 -20.95 12.01
N LEU A 229 18.68 -22.03 11.24
CA LEU A 229 17.54 -22.69 10.62
C LEU A 229 16.53 -23.23 11.65
N GLN A 230 16.98 -23.63 12.84
CA GLN A 230 16.08 -24.04 13.93
C GLN A 230 15.17 -22.91 14.47
N GLU A 231 15.50 -21.65 14.20
CA GLU A 231 14.72 -20.48 14.62
C GLU A 231 13.61 -20.13 13.61
N ILE A 232 13.57 -20.83 12.46
CA ILE A 232 12.70 -20.49 11.34
C ILE A 232 11.38 -21.23 11.45
N ASN A 233 10.28 -20.52 11.18
CA ASN A 233 8.97 -21.14 11.07
C ASN A 233 9.01 -22.33 10.10
N PRO A 234 8.45 -23.50 10.45
CA PRO A 234 8.35 -24.61 9.52
C PRO A 234 7.64 -24.24 8.20
N LEU A 235 6.66 -23.31 8.23
CA LEU A 235 6.01 -22.81 7.04
C LEU A 235 6.99 -22.04 6.14
N ALA A 236 7.73 -21.08 6.70
CA ALA A 236 8.71 -20.28 5.96
C ALA A 236 9.84 -21.14 5.38
N PHE A 237 10.31 -22.13 6.15
CA PHE A 237 11.30 -23.09 5.68
C PHE A 237 10.77 -23.94 4.52
N SER A 238 9.60 -24.55 4.69
CA SER A 238 8.96 -25.41 3.69
C SER A 238 8.72 -24.67 2.37
N GLU A 239 8.19 -23.46 2.45
CA GLU A 239 7.85 -22.66 1.27
C GLU A 239 9.08 -22.10 0.56
N THR A 240 10.12 -21.77 1.32
CA THR A 240 11.42 -21.41 0.74
C THR A 240 12.01 -22.56 -0.05
N LEU A 241 12.02 -23.75 0.55
CA LEU A 241 12.58 -24.94 -0.07
C LEU A 241 11.75 -25.42 -1.26
N HIS A 242 10.41 -25.32 -1.17
CA HIS A 242 9.52 -25.57 -2.30
C HIS A 242 9.88 -24.68 -3.49
N GLY A 243 10.03 -23.37 -3.28
CA GLY A 243 10.42 -22.43 -4.33
C GLY A 243 11.76 -22.78 -4.96
N LEU A 244 12.77 -23.04 -4.14
CA LEU A 244 14.10 -23.43 -4.59
C LEU A 244 14.08 -24.71 -5.42
N ILE A 245 13.45 -25.78 -4.92
CA ILE A 245 13.38 -27.08 -5.60
C ILE A 245 12.68 -26.96 -6.95
N GLN A 246 11.61 -26.15 -7.05
CA GLN A 246 10.89 -25.94 -8.31
C GLN A 246 11.76 -25.26 -9.38
N VAL A 247 12.57 -24.27 -9.00
CA VAL A 247 13.38 -23.51 -9.95
C VAL A 247 14.74 -24.13 -10.25
N SER A 248 15.21 -25.02 -9.40
CA SER A 248 16.56 -25.58 -9.52
C SER A 248 16.61 -27.07 -9.80
N GLY A 249 15.52 -27.80 -9.50
CA GLY A 249 15.48 -29.27 -9.56
C GLY A 249 16.29 -29.96 -8.46
N PHE A 250 16.71 -29.25 -7.40
CA PHE A 250 17.45 -29.86 -6.30
C PHE A 250 16.58 -30.78 -5.45
N SER A 251 17.20 -31.75 -4.79
CA SER A 251 16.55 -32.60 -3.80
C SER A 251 17.01 -32.22 -2.41
N TYR A 252 16.06 -32.06 -1.49
CA TYR A 252 16.31 -32.01 -0.05
C TYR A 252 15.84 -33.34 0.58
N PRO A 253 16.42 -33.79 1.72
CA PRO A 253 15.96 -35.00 2.39
C PRO A 253 14.45 -35.06 2.55
N SER A 254 13.87 -36.23 2.26
CA SER A 254 12.43 -36.45 2.40
C SER A 254 12.02 -36.30 3.86
N SER A 255 10.93 -35.58 4.10
CA SER A 255 10.33 -35.48 5.43
C SER A 255 9.71 -36.82 5.83
N ASN A 256 9.79 -37.18 7.12
CA ASN A 256 9.14 -38.36 7.68
C ASN A 256 7.99 -37.92 8.60
N GLU A 257 7.13 -38.86 9.00
CA GLU A 257 5.96 -38.57 9.84
C GLU A 257 6.32 -37.89 11.17
N ASN A 258 7.42 -38.31 11.81
CA ASN A 258 7.85 -37.70 13.08
C ASN A 258 8.29 -36.25 12.89
N SER A 259 9.11 -35.97 11.86
CA SER A 259 9.54 -34.59 11.59
C SER A 259 8.38 -33.70 11.15
N LEU A 260 7.42 -34.23 10.39
CA LEU A 260 6.18 -33.54 10.05
C LEU A 260 5.34 -33.21 11.29
N GLN A 261 5.24 -34.14 12.25
CA GLN A 261 4.54 -33.93 13.50
C GLN A 261 5.22 -32.84 14.35
N GLU A 262 6.54 -32.87 14.50
CA GLU A 262 7.29 -31.83 15.21
C GLU A 262 7.12 -30.45 14.56
N ALA A 263 7.23 -30.38 13.22
CA ALA A 263 6.99 -29.16 12.46
C ALA A 263 5.56 -28.63 12.65
N ARG A 264 4.57 -29.52 12.64
CA ARG A 264 3.17 -29.17 12.91
C ARG A 264 3.01 -28.56 14.29
N GLU A 265 3.60 -29.15 15.32
CA GLU A 265 3.51 -28.64 16.70
C GLU A 265 4.14 -27.25 16.85
N VAL A 266 5.29 -27.01 16.21
CA VAL A 266 5.92 -25.69 16.20
C VAL A 266 5.04 -24.68 15.48
N LEU A 267 4.49 -25.03 14.31
CA LEU A 267 3.60 -24.16 13.55
C LEU A 267 2.33 -23.84 14.35
N LEU A 268 1.68 -24.83 14.98
CA LEU A 268 0.51 -24.63 15.84
C LEU A 268 0.81 -23.65 16.98
N LYS A 269 1.96 -23.80 17.65
CA LYS A 269 2.39 -22.86 18.70
C LYS A 269 2.56 -21.43 18.16
N SER A 270 3.16 -21.26 16.98
CA SER A 270 3.30 -19.92 16.36
C SER A 270 1.96 -19.26 15.98
N LEU A 271 0.93 -20.05 15.70
CA LEU A 271 -0.41 -19.52 15.42
C LEU A 271 -1.10 -19.00 16.69
N LEU A 272 -0.71 -19.51 17.87
CA LEU A 272 -1.26 -19.14 19.17
C LEU A 272 -0.56 -17.93 19.80
N THR A 273 0.66 -17.60 19.40
CA THR A 273 1.37 -16.45 19.95
C THR A 273 0.69 -15.13 19.54
N SER A 274 0.08 -14.49 20.55
CA SER A 274 -0.70 -13.25 20.47
C SER A 274 0.15 -12.00 20.19
N GLU A 275 1.47 -12.11 20.31
CA GLU A 275 2.39 -10.99 20.19
C GLU A 275 3.17 -11.03 18.87
N LYS A 276 2.63 -10.35 17.86
CA LYS A 276 3.39 -9.31 17.17
C LYS A 276 2.43 -8.30 16.56
N LYS A 277 2.81 -7.03 16.77
CA LYS A 277 2.13 -5.76 16.48
C LYS A 277 0.85 -5.92 15.66
N ALA A 278 -0.25 -5.48 16.25
CA ALA A 278 -1.35 -4.95 15.46
C ALA A 278 -0.79 -3.93 14.45
N GLU A 279 -0.46 -4.38 13.25
CA GLU A 279 -0.86 -3.64 12.09
C GLU A 279 -2.37 -3.84 12.04
N VAL A 280 -3.03 -2.80 12.56
CA VAL A 280 -4.40 -2.45 12.28
C VAL A 280 -4.76 -2.98 10.89
N PHE A 281 -5.85 -3.73 10.82
CA PHE A 281 -6.52 -3.95 9.57
C PHE A 281 -6.81 -2.61 8.91
N ASP A 282 -5.97 -2.32 7.91
CA ASP A 282 -6.23 -1.46 6.77
C ASP A 282 -4.95 -1.49 5.92
N GLU A 283 -4.55 -2.67 5.44
CA GLU A 283 -3.88 -2.67 4.15
C GLU A 283 -4.96 -2.58 3.08
N VAL A 284 -5.54 -1.38 3.01
CA VAL A 284 -5.76 -0.72 1.74
C VAL A 284 -4.56 -1.08 0.86
N ASP A 285 -4.79 -1.88 -0.20
CA ASP A 285 -3.74 -2.25 -1.13
C ASP A 285 -3.28 -0.96 -1.83
N TYR A 286 -2.28 -0.30 -1.24
CA TYR A 286 -1.77 0.96 -1.76
C TYR A 286 -1.16 0.75 -3.15
N THR A 287 -0.82 -0.49 -3.52
CA THR A 287 -0.44 -0.85 -4.89
C THR A 287 -1.63 -0.79 -5.83
N GLU A 288 -2.81 -1.27 -5.42
CA GLU A 288 -4.03 -1.12 -6.20
C GLU A 288 -4.47 0.35 -6.30
N ILE A 289 -4.35 1.12 -5.21
CA ILE A 289 -4.54 2.58 -5.22
C ILE A 289 -3.57 3.24 -6.21
N TYR A 290 -2.27 3.03 -6.04
CA TYR A 290 -1.25 3.61 -6.90
C TYR A 290 -1.49 3.20 -8.35
N ASN A 291 -1.86 1.95 -8.62
CA ASN A 291 -2.19 1.50 -9.98
C ASN A 291 -3.39 2.24 -10.57
N GLY A 292 -4.36 2.64 -9.75
CA GLY A 292 -5.48 3.49 -10.14
C GLY A 292 -5.10 4.95 -10.44
N PHE A 293 -3.94 5.44 -10.02
CA PHE A 293 -3.52 6.83 -10.25
C PHE A 293 -3.25 7.09 -11.74
N SER A 294 -3.54 8.32 -12.18
CA SER A 294 -3.18 8.77 -13.52
C SER A 294 -1.66 8.74 -13.77
N ALA A 295 -1.24 8.76 -15.04
CA ALA A 295 0.19 8.82 -15.38
C ALA A 295 0.88 10.09 -14.85
N ALA A 296 0.16 11.22 -14.80
CA ALA A 296 0.64 12.48 -14.25
C ALA A 296 0.90 12.37 -12.73
N TRP A 297 -0.06 11.80 -12.00
CA TRP A 297 0.07 11.54 -10.56
C TRP A 297 1.22 10.59 -10.23
N LYS A 298 1.37 9.50 -11.00
CA LYS A 298 2.49 8.55 -10.85
C LYS A 298 3.85 9.22 -11.08
N LYS A 299 3.93 10.14 -12.06
CA LYS A 299 5.14 10.90 -12.33
C LYS A 299 5.48 11.85 -11.17
N LEU A 300 4.52 12.64 -10.70
CA LEU A 300 4.69 13.54 -9.55
C LEU A 300 5.18 12.77 -8.32
N LEU A 301 4.52 11.66 -8.00
CA LEU A 301 4.87 10.83 -6.85
C LEU A 301 6.27 10.20 -6.96
N SER A 302 6.69 9.86 -8.17
CA SER A 302 8.04 9.36 -8.42
C SER A 302 9.08 10.46 -8.21
N ASP A 303 8.84 11.65 -8.79
CA ASP A 303 9.78 12.77 -8.80
C ASP A 303 9.94 13.39 -7.39
N SER A 304 8.84 13.58 -6.66
CA SER A 304 8.83 14.31 -5.39
C SER A 304 8.85 13.42 -4.15
N HIS A 305 8.41 12.17 -4.25
CA HIS A 305 8.22 11.28 -3.08
C HIS A 305 8.85 9.89 -3.23
N GLN A 306 9.55 9.63 -4.34
CA GLN A 306 10.18 8.33 -4.63
C GLN A 306 9.20 7.15 -4.58
N ILE A 307 7.91 7.41 -4.84
CA ILE A 307 6.87 6.40 -4.95
C ILE A 307 6.77 6.04 -6.43
N THR A 308 7.20 4.83 -6.76
CA THR A 308 7.24 4.34 -8.13
C THR A 308 6.38 3.10 -8.25
N LYS A 309 6.18 2.58 -9.47
CA LYS A 309 5.37 1.39 -9.73
C LYS A 309 5.72 0.16 -8.88
N SER A 310 6.96 0.07 -8.39
CA SER A 310 7.45 -1.08 -7.64
C SER A 310 7.71 -0.80 -6.16
N LYS A 311 7.60 0.44 -5.67
CA LYS A 311 8.00 0.75 -4.28
C LYS A 311 7.24 1.92 -3.66
N ASN A 312 7.23 1.91 -2.32
CA ASN A 312 6.81 3.00 -1.45
C ASN A 312 5.31 3.39 -1.52
N HIS A 313 4.44 2.56 -2.09
CA HIS A 313 2.99 2.85 -2.13
C HIS A 313 2.38 3.08 -0.74
N LYS A 314 2.86 2.33 0.28
CA LYS A 314 2.47 2.51 1.70
C LYS A 314 2.81 3.87 2.30
N ASN A 315 3.56 4.71 1.58
CA ASN A 315 3.89 6.06 2.01
C ASN A 315 2.87 7.11 1.51
N ILE A 316 2.01 6.81 0.53
CA ILE A 316 0.95 7.71 0.04
C ILE A 316 0.13 8.31 1.20
N PRO A 317 -0.46 7.53 2.13
CA PRO A 317 -1.25 8.09 3.23
C PRO A 317 -0.40 8.82 4.28
N LYS A 318 0.93 8.67 4.25
CA LYS A 318 1.86 9.28 5.21
C LYS A 318 2.36 10.66 4.76
N ILE A 319 2.13 11.04 3.50
CA ILE A 319 2.53 12.34 2.97
C ILE A 319 1.76 13.43 3.70
N THR A 320 2.51 14.35 4.31
CA THR A 320 1.97 15.51 5.05
C THR A 320 2.05 16.80 4.24
N LYS A 321 2.93 16.84 3.24
CA LYS A 321 3.10 17.98 2.33
C LYS A 321 3.16 17.52 0.89
N LEU A 322 2.40 18.18 0.02
CA LEU A 322 2.35 17.89 -1.41
C LEU A 322 2.35 19.20 -2.21
N ASP A 323 3.13 19.22 -3.29
CA ASP A 323 3.21 20.33 -4.24
C ASP A 323 2.84 19.80 -5.62
N ILE A 324 1.86 20.43 -6.27
CA ILE A 324 1.34 20.11 -7.59
C ILE A 324 1.62 21.30 -8.49
N GLY A 325 2.70 21.23 -9.27
CA GLY A 325 3.11 22.28 -10.19
C GLY A 325 2.30 22.27 -11.49
N SER A 326 2.21 23.42 -12.16
CA SER A 326 1.62 23.53 -13.51
C SER A 326 2.28 22.59 -14.54
N SER A 327 3.55 22.24 -14.32
CA SER A 327 4.31 21.32 -15.18
C SER A 327 3.91 19.85 -15.04
N ASP A 328 3.17 19.48 -13.98
CA ASP A 328 2.81 18.10 -13.67
C ASP A 328 1.64 17.58 -14.50
N LYS A 329 0.92 18.47 -15.21
CA LYS A 329 -0.21 18.13 -16.10
C LYS A 329 -1.33 17.36 -15.38
N ILE A 330 -1.47 17.54 -14.08
CA ILE A 330 -2.57 16.98 -13.29
C ILE A 330 -3.84 17.78 -13.59
N THR A 331 -4.89 17.11 -14.06
CA THR A 331 -6.16 17.76 -14.47
C THR A 331 -7.33 17.45 -13.54
N SER A 332 -7.16 16.47 -12.65
CA SER A 332 -8.12 15.99 -11.67
C SER A 332 -7.40 15.77 -10.34
N LEU A 333 -8.05 16.18 -9.25
CA LEU A 333 -7.52 16.06 -7.90
C LEU A 333 -8.08 14.86 -7.12
N GLN A 334 -8.96 14.05 -7.71
CA GLN A 334 -9.70 12.97 -7.03
C GLN A 334 -8.81 11.97 -6.27
N GLU A 335 -7.56 11.79 -6.67
CA GLU A 335 -6.56 10.98 -5.99
C GLU A 335 -6.17 11.50 -4.60
N LEU A 336 -6.36 12.80 -4.31
CA LEU A 336 -6.03 13.44 -3.02
C LEU A 336 -6.72 12.79 -1.82
N LYS A 337 -7.88 12.13 -2.01
CA LYS A 337 -8.60 11.40 -0.94
C LYS A 337 -7.77 10.31 -0.27
N HIS A 338 -6.71 9.83 -0.93
CA HIS A 338 -5.82 8.79 -0.40
C HIS A 338 -4.69 9.33 0.48
N PHE A 339 -4.49 10.64 0.53
CA PHE A 339 -3.45 11.32 1.30
C PHE A 339 -3.98 11.70 2.68
N THR A 340 -4.28 10.69 3.50
CA THR A 340 -5.06 10.85 4.73
C THR A 340 -4.39 11.71 5.80
N LYS A 341 -3.07 11.93 5.74
CA LYS A 341 -2.31 12.80 6.66
C LYS A 341 -1.87 14.14 6.04
N LEU A 342 -2.41 14.53 4.89
CA LEU A 342 -2.03 15.76 4.22
C LEU A 342 -2.39 17.00 5.05
N GLU A 343 -1.40 17.84 5.36
CA GLU A 343 -1.54 19.06 6.16
C GLU A 343 -1.19 20.33 5.38
N ASP A 344 -0.29 20.26 4.39
CA ASP A 344 0.18 21.37 3.56
C ASP A 344 0.08 21.01 2.07
N LEU A 345 -0.70 21.78 1.30
CA LEU A 345 -0.96 21.50 -0.11
C LEU A 345 -0.73 22.75 -0.96
N GLU A 346 0.11 22.62 -1.98
CA GLU A 346 0.36 23.65 -2.97
C GLU A 346 -0.12 23.18 -4.35
N ILE A 347 -0.88 24.02 -5.05
CA ILE A 347 -1.40 23.73 -6.38
C ILE A 347 -1.21 24.95 -7.29
N ASP A 348 -0.41 24.76 -8.33
CA ASP A 348 -0.16 25.72 -9.38
C ASP A 348 -0.95 25.37 -10.65
N GLY A 349 -1.77 26.32 -11.09
CA GLY A 349 -2.64 26.19 -12.25
C GLY A 349 -4.06 25.71 -11.88
N PRO A 350 -5.06 26.08 -12.70
CA PRO A 350 -6.45 25.71 -12.47
C PRO A 350 -6.71 24.22 -12.74
N VAL A 351 -7.60 23.63 -11.94
CA VAL A 351 -8.06 22.23 -12.10
C VAL A 351 -9.51 22.18 -12.57
N LYS A 352 -9.91 21.09 -13.22
CA LYS A 352 -11.29 20.95 -13.70
C LYS A 352 -12.31 20.71 -12.59
N ASP A 353 -11.88 20.04 -11.53
CA ASP A 353 -12.73 19.63 -10.41
C ASP A 353 -11.91 19.69 -9.13
N ALA A 354 -12.33 20.57 -8.22
CA ALA A 354 -11.71 20.79 -6.92
C ALA A 354 -12.51 20.18 -5.76
N SER A 355 -13.66 19.52 -6.01
CA SER A 355 -14.59 19.04 -4.98
C SER A 355 -13.96 18.17 -3.90
N VAL A 356 -12.93 17.39 -4.25
CA VAL A 356 -12.16 16.55 -3.32
C VAL A 356 -11.52 17.34 -2.17
N LEU A 357 -11.26 18.65 -2.34
CA LEU A 357 -10.69 19.48 -1.28
C LEU A 357 -11.60 19.57 -0.05
N GLU A 358 -12.92 19.40 -0.21
CA GLU A 358 -13.88 19.35 0.89
C GLU A 358 -13.67 18.13 1.81
N GLU A 359 -13.05 17.06 1.28
CA GLU A 359 -12.82 15.81 2.00
C GLU A 359 -11.51 15.82 2.82
N LEU A 360 -10.63 16.81 2.60
CA LEU A 360 -9.30 16.89 3.21
C LEU A 360 -9.34 17.48 4.63
N LYS A 361 -9.86 16.70 5.58
CA LYS A 361 -10.13 17.12 6.97
C LYS A 361 -8.90 17.52 7.79
N ASN A 362 -7.69 17.09 7.39
CA ASN A 362 -6.44 17.36 8.10
C ASN A 362 -5.66 18.54 7.53
N LEU A 363 -6.16 19.17 6.46
CA LEU A 363 -5.47 20.26 5.79
C LEU A 363 -5.44 21.52 6.67
N LYS A 364 -4.23 22.02 6.94
CA LYS A 364 -3.98 23.22 7.75
C LYS A 364 -3.51 24.39 6.88
N LYS A 365 -2.75 24.10 5.83
CA LYS A 365 -2.21 25.11 4.93
C LYS A 365 -2.53 24.76 3.48
N ILE A 366 -2.96 25.77 2.73
CA ILE A 366 -3.15 25.63 1.29
C ILE A 366 -2.58 26.85 0.56
N THR A 367 -1.88 26.59 -0.54
CA THR A 367 -1.41 27.60 -1.49
C THR A 367 -2.02 27.29 -2.86
N LEU A 368 -2.74 28.24 -3.45
CA LEU A 368 -3.35 28.10 -4.77
C LEU A 368 -2.86 29.21 -5.69
N SER A 369 -2.30 28.83 -6.84
CA SER A 369 -1.71 29.76 -7.81
C SER A 369 -2.41 29.66 -9.16
N GLU A 370 -2.75 30.80 -9.78
CA GLU A 370 -3.41 30.87 -11.10
C GLU A 370 -4.83 30.27 -11.18
N TRP A 371 -5.52 30.13 -10.04
CA TRP A 371 -6.91 29.65 -9.99
C TRP A 371 -7.91 30.76 -10.33
N ASN A 372 -9.15 30.38 -10.67
CA ASN A 372 -10.26 31.33 -10.76
C ASN A 372 -10.93 31.48 -9.39
N VAL A 373 -11.26 32.72 -9.01
CA VAL A 373 -11.90 33.06 -7.74
C VAL A 373 -13.20 32.27 -7.47
N LYS A 374 -13.98 31.95 -8.51
CA LYS A 374 -15.22 31.17 -8.37
C LYS A 374 -14.98 29.72 -7.91
N ASP A 375 -13.79 29.18 -8.20
CA ASP A 375 -13.44 27.80 -7.87
C ASP A 375 -12.95 27.68 -6.41
N LEU A 376 -12.72 28.82 -5.74
CA LEU A 376 -12.34 28.88 -4.34
C LEU A 376 -13.50 28.61 -3.37
N VAL A 377 -14.74 28.53 -3.85
CA VAL A 377 -15.94 28.26 -3.02
C VAL A 377 -15.77 26.98 -2.20
N VAL A 378 -15.07 25.99 -2.75
CA VAL A 378 -14.76 24.73 -2.09
C VAL A 378 -14.05 24.90 -0.73
N LEU A 379 -13.26 25.97 -0.58
CA LEU A 379 -12.50 26.24 0.64
C LEU A 379 -13.40 26.67 1.81
N ASN A 380 -14.66 27.03 1.57
CA ASN A 380 -15.62 27.32 2.63
C ASN A 380 -15.89 26.09 3.52
N SER A 381 -15.75 24.89 2.96
CA SER A 381 -15.96 23.63 3.68
C SER A 381 -14.73 23.18 4.48
N CYS A 382 -13.55 23.75 4.22
CA CYS A 382 -12.27 23.37 4.84
C CYS A 382 -12.07 24.08 6.20
N ALA A 383 -12.85 23.69 7.20
CA ALA A 383 -12.86 24.36 8.52
C ALA A 383 -11.55 24.29 9.32
N GLY A 384 -10.65 23.36 8.97
CA GLY A 384 -9.36 23.16 9.64
C GLY A 384 -8.22 24.06 9.17
N LEU A 385 -8.44 24.89 8.14
CA LEU A 385 -7.40 25.75 7.56
C LEU A 385 -6.95 26.84 8.54
N GLU A 386 -5.63 26.94 8.70
CA GLU A 386 -4.92 27.93 9.51
C GLU A 386 -4.27 29.00 8.63
N GLU A 387 -3.81 28.63 7.43
CA GLU A 387 -3.17 29.54 6.46
C GLU A 387 -3.66 29.25 5.04
N ILE A 388 -4.08 30.31 4.34
CA ILE A 388 -4.48 30.27 2.93
C ILE A 388 -3.64 31.29 2.18
N ASN A 389 -2.82 30.83 1.25
CA ASN A 389 -2.08 31.70 0.32
C ASN A 389 -2.72 31.60 -1.06
N LEU A 390 -3.08 32.73 -1.63
CA LEU A 390 -3.74 32.84 -2.92
C LEU A 390 -2.88 33.71 -3.83
N GLU A 391 -2.34 33.12 -4.89
CA GLU A 391 -1.40 33.78 -5.79
C GLU A 391 -1.96 33.84 -7.21
N TYR A 392 -1.86 35.01 -7.85
CA TYR A 392 -2.27 35.22 -9.23
C TYR A 392 -3.72 34.78 -9.55
N ILE A 393 -4.62 34.86 -8.56
CA ILE A 393 -6.01 34.45 -8.71
C ILE A 393 -6.76 35.37 -9.69
N GLN A 394 -7.45 34.76 -10.64
CA GLN A 394 -8.18 35.45 -11.71
C GLN A 394 -9.68 35.55 -11.41
N GLY A 395 -10.38 36.39 -12.18
CA GLY A 395 -11.85 36.42 -12.19
C GLY A 395 -12.51 37.40 -11.20
N PHE A 396 -11.73 38.20 -10.46
CA PHE A 396 -12.28 39.20 -9.53
C PHE A 396 -13.09 40.33 -10.19
N GLU A 397 -12.96 40.55 -11.49
CA GLU A 397 -13.79 41.51 -12.25
C GLU A 397 -15.11 40.91 -12.75
N SER A 398 -15.37 39.63 -12.49
CA SER A 398 -16.61 38.96 -12.92
C SER A 398 -17.81 39.24 -12.00
N ASP A 399 -19.02 39.00 -12.49
CA ASP A 399 -20.30 39.13 -11.77
C ASP A 399 -20.55 38.03 -10.71
N PHE A 400 -19.52 37.26 -10.35
CA PHE A 400 -19.63 36.20 -9.35
C PHE A 400 -19.99 36.78 -7.96
N ASP A 401 -20.83 36.08 -7.18
CA ASP A 401 -21.19 36.52 -5.83
C ASP A 401 -20.14 36.08 -4.80
N TYR A 402 -19.30 37.02 -4.37
CA TYR A 402 -18.23 36.80 -3.40
C TYR A 402 -18.68 36.87 -1.94
N SER A 403 -19.94 37.25 -1.66
CA SER A 403 -20.37 37.65 -0.31
C SER A 403 -20.29 36.52 0.73
N GLY A 404 -20.32 35.26 0.29
CA GLY A 404 -20.17 34.08 1.13
C GLY A 404 -18.79 33.42 1.06
N LEU A 405 -17.86 33.91 0.24
CA LEU A 405 -16.56 33.27 0.04
C LEU A 405 -15.62 33.58 1.21
N LEU A 406 -15.14 32.54 1.89
CA LEU A 406 -14.24 32.55 3.04
C LEU A 406 -14.69 33.47 4.21
N LYS A 407 -15.97 33.85 4.24
CA LYS A 407 -16.52 34.82 5.20
C LYS A 407 -16.32 34.39 6.66
N ASP A 408 -16.53 33.10 6.93
CA ASP A 408 -16.41 32.50 8.27
C ASP A 408 -15.05 31.84 8.51
N SER A 409 -14.12 31.95 7.56
CA SER A 409 -12.79 31.35 7.68
C SER A 409 -11.99 32.01 8.78
N LYS A 410 -11.39 31.19 9.65
CA LYS A 410 -10.49 31.64 10.73
C LYS A 410 -9.03 31.72 10.29
N ALA A 411 -8.72 31.21 9.09
CA ALA A 411 -7.36 31.17 8.56
C ALA A 411 -6.77 32.56 8.36
N LYS A 412 -5.44 32.65 8.42
CA LYS A 412 -4.69 33.80 7.91
C LYS A 412 -4.70 33.73 6.39
N ILE A 413 -5.31 34.71 5.74
CA ILE A 413 -5.38 34.75 4.28
C ILE A 413 -4.33 35.75 3.76
N ARG A 414 -3.45 35.28 2.88
CA ARG A 414 -2.54 36.13 2.10
C ARG A 414 -2.98 36.10 0.65
N LEU A 415 -3.22 37.27 0.08
CA LEU A 415 -3.67 37.43 -1.29
C LEU A 415 -2.63 38.21 -2.09
N ASN A 416 -2.01 37.56 -3.05
CA ASN A 416 -1.02 38.14 -3.95
C ASN A 416 -1.59 38.19 -5.38
N LEU A 417 -1.92 39.38 -5.84
CA LEU A 417 -2.44 39.66 -7.19
C LEU A 417 -1.43 40.43 -8.04
N ASN A 418 -0.16 40.41 -7.66
CA ASN A 418 0.88 41.19 -8.31
C ASN A 418 0.91 40.96 -9.82
N GLY A 419 1.07 42.04 -10.58
CA GLY A 419 1.19 41.99 -12.03
C GLY A 419 -0.12 41.78 -12.81
N ILE A 420 -1.23 41.40 -12.16
CA ILE A 420 -2.54 41.31 -12.83
C ILE A 420 -3.01 42.72 -13.20
N LYS A 421 -3.35 42.93 -14.47
CA LYS A 421 -3.82 44.23 -14.96
C LYS A 421 -5.32 44.33 -14.76
N PHE A 422 -5.74 45.22 -13.87
CA PHE A 422 -7.15 45.55 -13.67
C PHE A 422 -7.49 46.88 -14.34
N GLU A 423 -8.73 47.03 -14.81
CA GLU A 423 -9.23 48.33 -15.29
C GLU A 423 -9.51 49.27 -14.12
N ARG A 424 -10.00 48.71 -13.01
CA ARG A 424 -10.30 49.40 -11.75
C ARG A 424 -9.97 48.48 -10.57
N PHE A 425 -9.94 49.02 -9.35
CA PHE A 425 -9.76 48.16 -8.19
C PHE A 425 -10.88 47.09 -8.10
N PRO A 426 -10.53 45.79 -7.99
CA PRO A 426 -11.53 44.72 -7.86
C PRO A 426 -12.17 44.76 -6.47
N ILE A 427 -13.34 45.40 -6.36
CA ILE A 427 -13.99 45.64 -5.06
C ILE A 427 -14.29 44.33 -4.30
N ALA A 428 -14.44 43.23 -5.03
CA ALA A 428 -14.57 41.87 -4.49
C ALA A 428 -13.47 41.52 -3.47
N VAL A 429 -12.23 41.97 -3.69
CA VAL A 429 -11.11 41.75 -2.75
C VAL A 429 -11.40 42.32 -1.36
N THR A 430 -12.22 43.37 -1.26
CA THR A 430 -12.60 43.99 0.01
C THR A 430 -13.69 43.22 0.77
N CYS A 431 -14.24 42.15 0.20
CA CYS A 431 -15.27 41.31 0.79
C CYS A 431 -14.72 40.13 1.62
N PHE A 432 -13.39 39.97 1.70
CA PHE A 432 -12.74 38.87 2.42
C PHE A 432 -12.21 39.35 3.79
N PRO A 433 -13.04 39.35 4.86
CA PRO A 433 -12.68 39.99 6.14
C PRO A 433 -11.46 39.35 6.85
N SER A 434 -11.11 38.12 6.47
CA SER A 434 -9.97 37.37 7.04
C SER A 434 -8.64 37.59 6.33
N VAL A 435 -8.58 38.47 5.31
CA VAL A 435 -7.31 38.84 4.66
C VAL A 435 -6.40 39.57 5.64
N THR A 436 -5.22 39.00 5.83
CA THR A 436 -4.13 39.54 6.66
C THR A 436 -3.04 40.21 5.85
N SER A 437 -2.83 39.77 4.60
CA SER A 437 -1.86 40.35 3.69
C SER A 437 -2.45 40.50 2.30
N LEU A 438 -2.32 41.68 1.70
CA LEU A 438 -2.78 41.98 0.35
C LEU A 438 -1.62 42.63 -0.43
N SER A 439 -1.23 41.99 -1.53
CA SER A 439 -0.27 42.54 -2.48
C SER A 439 -0.92 42.71 -3.84
N MET A 440 -0.90 43.94 -4.36
CA MET A 440 -1.37 44.30 -5.71
C MET A 440 -0.33 45.21 -6.37
N GLU A 441 0.93 44.82 -6.32
CA GLU A 441 2.03 45.53 -6.96
C GLU A 441 1.87 45.48 -8.49
N ASN A 442 2.16 46.59 -9.17
CA ASN A 442 2.17 46.65 -10.65
C ASN A 442 0.85 46.22 -11.30
N CYS A 443 -0.29 46.62 -10.73
CA CYS A 443 -1.64 46.20 -11.14
C CYS A 443 -2.40 47.23 -12.01
N ASN A 444 -1.76 48.34 -12.38
CA ASN A 444 -2.34 49.46 -13.14
C ASN A 444 -3.47 50.23 -12.40
N LEU A 445 -3.51 50.14 -11.07
CA LEU A 445 -4.55 50.79 -10.27
C LEU A 445 -4.36 52.32 -10.26
N ALA A 446 -5.43 53.05 -10.59
CA ALA A 446 -5.47 54.52 -10.52
C ALA A 446 -6.08 55.02 -9.19
N GLU A 447 -6.99 54.23 -8.60
CA GLU A 447 -7.67 54.52 -7.34
C GLU A 447 -7.84 53.26 -6.49
N ILE A 448 -8.10 53.46 -5.20
CA ILE A 448 -8.45 52.40 -4.24
C ILE A 448 -9.77 52.80 -3.58
N PRO A 449 -10.74 51.90 -3.46
CA PRO A 449 -12.04 52.21 -2.89
C PRO A 449 -11.95 52.38 -1.38
N GLU A 450 -12.84 53.18 -0.80
CA GLU A 450 -13.00 53.31 0.67
C GLU A 450 -13.31 51.97 1.35
N SER A 451 -13.90 51.02 0.63
CA SER A 451 -14.18 49.67 1.13
C SER A 451 -12.93 48.87 1.51
N ILE A 452 -11.73 49.32 1.14
CA ILE A 452 -10.47 48.73 1.62
C ILE A 452 -10.41 48.69 3.16
N GLY A 453 -11.06 49.64 3.83
CA GLY A 453 -11.19 49.68 5.29
C GLY A 453 -12.05 48.55 5.88
N ASN A 454 -12.71 47.72 5.06
CA ASN A 454 -13.43 46.52 5.53
C ASN A 454 -12.46 45.38 5.92
N LEU A 455 -11.22 45.41 5.45
CA LEU A 455 -10.20 44.39 5.73
C LEU A 455 -9.59 44.57 7.13
N LYS A 456 -10.40 44.36 8.17
CA LYS A 456 -10.04 44.63 9.57
C LYS A 456 -8.89 43.81 10.13
N ARG A 457 -8.49 42.74 9.44
CA ARG A 457 -7.36 41.88 9.82
C ARG A 457 -6.09 42.16 9.03
N LEU A 458 -6.13 43.11 8.08
CA LEU A 458 -5.01 43.41 7.21
C LEU A 458 -3.86 44.04 8.00
N THR A 459 -2.70 43.39 7.99
CA THR A 459 -1.46 43.87 8.60
C THR A 459 -0.45 44.33 7.57
N ASP A 460 -0.51 43.77 6.37
CA ASP A 460 0.47 44.00 5.31
C ASP A 460 -0.24 44.37 4.00
N LEU A 461 0.01 45.58 3.50
CA LEU A 461 -0.57 46.10 2.26
C LEU A 461 0.54 46.59 1.32
N ASN A 462 0.72 45.92 0.18
CA ASN A 462 1.64 46.34 -0.88
C ASN A 462 0.88 46.79 -2.12
N LEU A 463 1.00 48.07 -2.46
CA LEU A 463 0.39 48.71 -3.63
C LEU A 463 1.44 49.36 -4.54
N GLY A 464 2.70 48.93 -4.44
CA GLY A 464 3.81 49.49 -5.18
C GLY A 464 3.60 49.47 -6.69
N LYS A 465 4.30 50.36 -7.41
CA LYS A 465 4.31 50.41 -8.88
C LYS A 465 2.92 50.51 -9.53
N ASN A 466 1.96 51.16 -8.87
CA ASN A 466 0.66 51.54 -9.42
C ASN A 466 0.63 53.02 -9.86
N LYS A 467 -0.53 53.49 -10.33
CA LYS A 467 -0.76 54.86 -10.82
C LYS A 467 -1.60 55.69 -9.83
N LEU A 468 -1.50 55.38 -8.55
CA LEU A 468 -2.30 56.00 -7.49
C LEU A 468 -1.92 57.47 -7.31
N SER A 469 -2.89 58.36 -7.34
CA SER A 469 -2.71 59.78 -7.02
C SER A 469 -3.01 60.12 -5.56
N ALA A 470 -3.77 59.26 -4.86
CA ALA A 470 -4.17 59.43 -3.47
C ALA A 470 -4.46 58.06 -2.82
N LEU A 471 -4.52 58.05 -1.48
CA LEU A 471 -4.96 56.91 -0.69
C LEU A 471 -6.32 57.24 -0.03
N PRO A 472 -7.28 56.30 0.02
CA PRO A 472 -8.58 56.51 0.67
C PRO A 472 -8.44 56.59 2.19
N ALA A 473 -9.40 57.26 2.84
CA ALA A 473 -9.40 57.44 4.29
C ALA A 473 -9.70 56.14 5.08
N GLY A 474 -10.15 55.08 4.38
CA GLY A 474 -10.35 53.75 4.92
C GLY A 474 -9.05 52.99 5.26
N ILE A 475 -7.89 53.38 4.73
CA ILE A 475 -6.61 52.73 5.05
C ILE A 475 -6.20 53.06 6.49
N GLY A 476 -5.87 52.04 7.29
CA GLY A 476 -5.43 52.18 8.69
C GLY A 476 -6.55 52.23 9.72
N LYS A 477 -7.81 51.97 9.32
CA LYS A 477 -8.98 51.78 10.20
C LYS A 477 -9.37 50.32 10.32
#